data_AF-A0A7J2MEF6-F1
#
_entry.id   AF-A0A7J2MEF6-F1
#
_cell.length_a   1.000
_cell.length_b   1.000
_cell.length_c   1.000
_cell.angle_alpha   90.00
_cell.angle_beta   90.00
_cell.angle_gamma   90.00
#
_symmetry.space_group_name_H-M   'P 1'
#
loop_
_entity.id
_entity.type
_entity.pdbx_description
1 polymer ?
#
loop_
_entity_poly.entity_id
_entity_poly.type
_entity_poly.pdbx_seq_one_letter_code
_entity_poly.pdbx_strand_id
1 'polypeptide(L)' 'MIGVPNCTMDVGTAMGSADYRYVARWNAAAQEYEVYNPVAPSAFHGFTTMTAGEGYFVSAKSGGSLTLSCP' A
#
# COMPACT_ATOMS: atom_id res chain seq x y z
N MET A 1 -4.81 7.73 5.32
CA MET A 1 -3.68 7.83 4.38
C MET A 1 -2.41 7.65 5.20
N ILE A 2 -1.45 6.89 4.69
CA ILE A 2 -0.15 6.66 5.33
C ILE A 2 0.96 7.08 4.37
N GLY A 3 2.04 7.64 4.91
CA GLY A 3 3.31 7.77 4.18
C GLY A 3 4.19 6.60 4.55
N VAL A 4 4.82 5.95 3.58
CA VAL A 4 5.81 4.90 3.88
C VAL A 4 7.10 5.57 4.32
N PRO A 5 7.75 5.06 5.39
CA PRO A 5 9.04 5.56 5.86
C PRO A 5 10.11 5.49 4.76
N ASN A 6 11.32 5.96 5.05
CA ASN A 6 12.42 6.18 4.11
C ASN A 6 12.97 4.94 3.37
N CYS A 7 12.26 3.82 3.34
CA CYS A 7 12.60 2.59 2.64
C CYS A 7 11.47 2.12 1.73
N THR A 8 11.83 1.71 0.52
CA THR A 8 10.91 1.08 -0.44
C THR A 8 10.77 -0.40 -0.12
N MET A 9 9.54 -0.92 -0.06
CA MET A 9 9.28 -2.32 0.29
C MET A 9 8.03 -2.89 -0.37
N ASP A 10 7.88 -4.21 -0.35
CA ASP A 10 6.68 -4.89 -0.82
C ASP A 10 5.44 -4.52 0.01
N VAL A 11 4.28 -4.37 -0.65
CA VAL A 11 3.02 -3.98 0.00
C VAL A 11 2.59 -5.00 1.05
N GLY A 12 2.76 -6.29 0.79
CA GLY A 12 2.44 -7.36 1.74
C GLY A 12 3.31 -7.31 2.99
N THR A 13 4.59 -6.95 2.84
CA THR A 13 5.48 -6.72 3.98
C THR A 13 5.06 -5.50 4.79
N ALA A 14 4.87 -4.36 4.12
CA ALA A 14 4.48 -3.10 4.76
C ALA A 14 3.15 -3.24 5.52
N MET A 15 2.17 -3.90 4.91
CA MET A 15 0.82 -4.03 5.45
C MET A 15 0.61 -5.28 6.29
N GLY A 16 1.67 -6.04 6.58
CA GLY A 16 1.59 -7.35 7.24
C GLY A 16 0.96 -7.32 8.64
N SER A 17 0.97 -6.17 9.32
CA SER A 17 0.35 -5.99 10.65
C SER A 17 -1.07 -5.42 10.61
N ALA A 18 -1.63 -5.12 9.43
CA ALA A 18 -2.89 -4.41 9.29
C ALA A 18 -3.99 -5.27 8.68
N ASP A 19 -5.23 -5.03 9.12
CA ASP A 19 -6.43 -5.57 8.46
C ASP A 19 -7.06 -4.53 7.52
N TYR A 20 -6.92 -4.78 6.22
CA TYR A 20 -7.32 -3.84 5.16
C TYR A 20 -7.97 -4.55 3.97
N ARG A 21 -8.70 -3.78 3.17
CA ARG A 21 -9.35 -4.22 1.93
C ARG A 21 -8.45 -4.00 0.72
N TYR A 22 -7.89 -2.81 0.61
CA TYR A 22 -7.00 -2.43 -0.48
C TYR A 22 -6.12 -1.25 -0.08
N VAL A 23 -5.04 -1.08 -0.85
CA VAL A 23 -4.17 0.10 -0.82
C VAL A 23 -4.25 0.77 -2.19
N ALA A 24 -4.33 2.09 -2.22
CA ALA A 24 -4.34 2.87 -3.44
C ALA A 24 -3.20 3.90 -3.43
N ARG A 25 -2.66 4.20 -4.61
CA ARG A 25 -1.73 5.31 -4.81
C ARG A 25 -2.11 6.10 -6.06
N TRP A 26 -1.72 7.37 -6.09
CA TRP A 26 -1.86 8.20 -7.29
C TRP A 26 -0.67 8.00 -8.21
N ASN A 27 -0.90 7.51 -9.43
CA ASN A 27 0.10 7.50 -10.49
C ASN A 27 0.06 8.83 -11.24
N ALA A 28 1.03 9.70 -10.96
CA ALA A 28 1.08 11.03 -11.55
C ALA A 28 1.34 11.03 -13.07
N ALA A 29 2.00 9.99 -13.60
CA ALA A 29 2.31 9.87 -15.02
C ALA A 29 1.07 9.45 -15.83
N ALA A 30 0.30 8.49 -15.32
CA ALA A 30 -0.94 8.02 -15.95
C ALA A 30 -2.18 8.86 -15.56
N GLN A 31 -2.05 9.75 -14.55
CA GLN A 31 -3.14 10.57 -14.00
C GLN A 31 -4.32 9.73 -13.48
N GLU A 32 -4.01 8.61 -12.83
CA GLU A 32 -5.04 7.68 -12.30
C GLU A 32 -4.64 7.08 -10.96
N TYR A 33 -5.62 6.49 -10.28
CA TYR A 33 -5.38 5.71 -9.06
C TYR A 33 -5.09 4.26 -9.42
N GLU A 34 -3.96 3.77 -8.93
CA GLU A 34 -3.63 2.35 -8.97
C GLU A 34 -4.03 1.70 -7.64
N VAL A 35 -4.43 0.42 -7.69
CA VAL A 35 -4.91 -0.31 -6.52
C VAL A 35 -4.15 -1.62 -6.35
N TYR A 36 -3.81 -1.92 -5.11
CA TYR A 36 -3.40 -3.23 -4.64
C TYR A 36 -4.48 -3.82 -3.74
N ASN A 37 -4.91 -5.04 -4.03
CA ASN A 37 -5.88 -5.78 -3.21
C ASN A 37 -5.35 -7.21 -2.95
N PRO A 38 -5.05 -7.58 -1.68
CA PRO A 38 -4.43 -8.86 -1.37
C PRO A 38 -5.27 -10.09 -1.75
N VAL A 39 -6.59 -9.95 -1.95
CA VAL A 39 -7.47 -11.04 -2.39
C VAL A 39 -7.75 -11.04 -3.90
N ALA A 40 -7.36 -9.99 -4.63
CA ALA A 40 -7.51 -9.94 -6.07
C ALA A 40 -6.37 -10.72 -6.76
N PRO A 41 -6.61 -11.32 -7.93
CA PRO A 41 -5.54 -11.91 -8.75
C PRO A 41 -4.44 -10.88 -9.04
N SER A 42 -3.19 -11.32 -9.12
CA SER A 42 -2.02 -10.45 -9.31
C SER A 42 -2.09 -9.57 -10.57
N ALA A 43 -2.79 -10.03 -11.61
CA ALA A 43 -3.02 -9.25 -12.83
C ALA A 43 -3.81 -7.95 -12.61
N PHE A 44 -4.51 -7.82 -11.48
CA PHE A 44 -5.26 -6.62 -11.10
C PHE A 44 -4.54 -5.72 -10.10
N HIS A 45 -3.30 -6.07 -9.72
CA HIS A 45 -2.49 -5.19 -8.88
C HIS A 45 -1.81 -4.15 -9.76
N GLY A 46 -2.21 -2.88 -9.62
CA GLY A 46 -1.54 -1.78 -10.33
C GLY A 46 -0.11 -1.51 -9.79
N PHE A 47 0.20 -2.02 -8.60
CA PHE A 47 1.53 -1.96 -7.99
C PHE A 47 1.66 -3.06 -6.93
N THR A 48 2.89 -3.48 -6.67
CA THR A 48 3.22 -4.44 -5.58
C THR A 48 4.23 -3.86 -4.59
N THR A 49 4.74 -2.66 -4.85
CA THR A 49 5.80 -2.02 -4.07
C THR A 49 5.32 -0.67 -3.56
N MET A 50 5.57 -0.40 -2.28
CA MET A 50 5.41 0.91 -1.69
C MET A 50 6.75 1.64 -1.66
N THR A 51 6.85 2.73 -2.42
CA THR A 51 8.03 3.59 -2.55
C THR A 51 8.17 4.51 -1.34
N ALA A 52 9.39 4.65 -0.84
CA ALA A 52 9.72 5.61 0.21
C ALA A 52 9.27 7.03 -0.13
N GLY A 53 8.60 7.71 0.81
CA GLY A 53 8.16 9.10 0.62
C GLY A 53 6.88 9.28 -0.20
N GLU A 54 6.30 8.21 -0.76
CA GLU A 54 4.98 8.27 -1.40
C GLU A 54 3.84 8.14 -0.37
N GLY A 55 2.69 8.72 -0.74
CA GLY A 55 1.47 8.66 0.04
C GLY A 55 0.52 7.57 -0.46
N TYR A 56 -0.02 6.79 0.47
CA TYR A 56 -0.89 5.66 0.18
C TYR A 56 -2.23 5.77 0.92
N PHE A 57 -3.31 5.49 0.21
CA PHE A 57 -4.66 5.42 0.74
C PHE A 57 -4.96 3.99 1.14
N VAL A 58 -5.29 3.76 2.41
CA VAL A 58 -5.61 2.43 2.91
C VAL A 58 -7.08 2.38 3.30
N SER A 59 -7.83 1.45 2.72
CA SER A 59 -9.17 1.12 3.18
C SER A 59 -9.06 0.07 4.29
N ALA A 60 -8.96 0.51 5.53
CA ALA A 60 -8.90 -0.39 6.69
C ALA A 60 -10.25 -1.09 6.93
N LYS A 61 -10.21 -2.34 7.40
CA LYS A 61 -11.43 -3.07 7.80
C LYS A 61 -11.81 -2.76 9.24
N SER A 62 -10.82 -2.58 10.11
CA SER A 62 -10.96 -2.21 11.50
C SER A 62 -9.93 -1.16 11.90
N GLY A 63 -10.14 -0.50 13.04
CA GLY A 63 -9.09 0.32 13.65
C GLY A 63 -7.91 -0.53 14.12
N GLY A 64 -6.72 0.07 14.20
CA GLY A 64 -5.51 -0.59 14.66
C GLY A 64 -4.26 0.25 14.41
N SER A 65 -3.12 -0.26 14.87
CA SER A 65 -1.80 0.32 14.60
C SER A 65 -1.15 -0.39 13.41
N LEU A 66 -0.57 0.39 12.51
CA LEU A 66 0.31 -0.13 11.46
C LEU A 66 1.76 0.03 11.95
N THR A 67 2.48 -1.08 12.05
CA THR A 67 3.90 -1.06 12.43
C THR A 67 4.74 -1.32 11.20
N LEU A 68 5.50 -0.31 10.79
CA LEU A 68 6.43 -0.39 9.66
C LEU A 68 7.85 -0.45 10.20
N SER A 69 8.65 -1.38 9.69
CA SER A 69 10.06 -1.52 10.06
C SER A 69 10.86 -1.70 8.79
N CYS A 70 11.77 -0.77 8.51
CA CYS A 70 12.71 -0.93 7.42
C CYS A 70 13.68 -2.08 7.75
N PRO A 71 13.98 -2.98 6.80
CA PRO A 71 15.10 -3.90 6.95
C PRO A 71 16.44 -3.16 7.00
#